data_AF-A0A0Q9YLU2-F1
#
_entry.id   AF-A0A0Q9YLU2-F1
#
_cell.length_a   1.000
_cell.length_b   1.000
_cell.length_c   1.000
_cell.angle_alpha   90.00
_cell.angle_beta   90.00
_cell.angle_gamma   90.00
#
_symmetry.space_group_name_H-M   'P 1'
#
loop_
_entity.id
_entity.type
_entity.pdbx_description
1 polymer ?
#
loop_
_entity_poly.entity_id
_entity_poly.type
_entity_poly.pdbx_seq_one_letter_code
_entity_poly.pdbx_strand_id
1 'polypeptide(L)'
;MKKPSIYIFLEQFYQLTATCLSTQDAALLSYIDSIAPNNEVARHQFFKEFLNGAYVFIPDKGQSYDTFSNLAQDHLINRDNSSSHASLDTQYAFRSNVLGECLFGTHEINSQKGSWIQLEAYHTNYAQLPAHMMTYAWYVMTGENSGPMGTSAFTEAKPLILTHLLEVEIPVELNLQPICTVEPLVISDILFDSDSLSPMYPLQIDNENHTQTTSTPEITPPMATSVVISDHAVLQQILLQTTQTIEFI
;
A
#
# COMPACT_ATOMS: atom_id res chain seq x y z
N MET A 1 13.40 3.91 -16.44
CA MET A 1 11.93 3.74 -16.42
C MET A 1 11.31 4.97 -15.74
N LYS A 2 10.06 5.32 -16.07
CA LYS A 2 9.36 6.42 -15.39
C LYS A 2 8.91 5.95 -14.01
N LYS A 3 9.22 6.70 -12.95
CA LYS A 3 8.79 6.41 -11.58
C LYS A 3 7.25 6.47 -11.49
N PRO A 4 6.58 5.50 -10.84
CA PRO A 4 5.11 5.54 -10.68
C PRO A 4 4.66 6.79 -9.92
N SER A 5 3.48 7.29 -10.26
CA SER A 5 3.03 8.63 -9.83
C SER A 5 2.84 8.70 -8.32
N ILE A 6 2.39 7.61 -7.71
CA ILE A 6 2.21 7.50 -6.25
C ILE A 6 3.51 7.71 -5.46
N TYR A 7 4.67 7.30 -5.97
CA TYR A 7 5.93 7.54 -5.25
C TYR A 7 6.34 9.01 -5.31
N ILE A 8 6.10 9.68 -6.44
CA ILE A 8 6.30 11.12 -6.55
C ILE A 8 5.38 11.84 -5.56
N PHE A 9 4.13 11.39 -5.45
CA PHE A 9 3.17 11.91 -4.49
C PHE A 9 3.65 11.72 -3.04
N LEU A 10 4.10 10.53 -2.67
CA LEU A 10 4.62 10.25 -1.33
C LEU A 10 5.83 11.13 -0.96
N GLU A 11 6.75 11.32 -1.90
CA GLU A 11 7.94 12.17 -1.67
C GLU A 11 7.57 13.65 -1.55
N GLN A 12 6.70 14.15 -2.42
CA GLN A 12 6.32 15.56 -2.45
C GLN A 12 5.47 15.98 -1.25
N PHE A 13 4.52 15.13 -0.84
CA PHE A 13 3.51 15.51 0.16
C PHE A 13 3.80 14.95 1.55
N TYR A 14 4.53 13.84 1.66
CA TYR A 14 4.78 13.17 2.94
C TYR A 14 6.26 12.98 3.27
N GLN A 15 7.17 13.45 2.40
CA GLN A 15 8.63 13.32 2.58
C GLN A 15 9.08 11.87 2.79
N LEU A 16 8.30 10.90 2.28
CA LEU A 16 8.61 9.48 2.36
C LEU A 16 9.41 9.06 1.13
N THR A 17 10.68 8.70 1.33
CA THR A 17 11.56 8.22 0.25
C THR A 17 11.31 6.76 -0.08
N ALA A 18 11.38 6.40 -1.36
CA ALA A 18 11.14 5.02 -1.83
C ALA A 18 12.08 3.97 -1.21
N THR A 19 13.27 4.38 -0.75
CA THR A 19 14.24 3.51 -0.07
C THR A 19 13.75 2.93 1.26
N CYS A 20 12.67 3.47 1.83
CA CYS A 20 12.08 2.98 3.07
C CYS A 20 11.02 1.88 2.85
N LEU A 21 10.66 1.59 1.60
CA LEU A 21 9.57 0.69 1.27
C LEU A 21 10.05 -0.76 1.17
N SER A 22 9.31 -1.68 1.80
CA SER A 22 9.51 -3.11 1.55
C SER A 22 9.10 -3.48 0.12
N THR A 23 9.53 -4.65 -0.36
CA THR A 23 9.08 -5.16 -1.66
C THR A 23 7.55 -5.26 -1.75
N GLN A 24 6.89 -5.61 -0.64
CA GLN A 24 5.44 -5.70 -0.54
C GLN A 24 4.79 -4.32 -0.64
N ASP A 25 5.35 -3.31 0.04
CA ASP A 25 4.89 -1.92 -0.07
C ASP A 25 4.99 -1.42 -1.51
N ALA A 26 6.14 -1.65 -2.14
CA ALA A 26 6.36 -1.24 -3.53
C ALA A 26 5.37 -1.93 -4.47
N ALA A 27 5.10 -3.22 -4.25
CA ALA A 27 4.16 -3.97 -5.08
C ALA A 27 2.70 -3.50 -4.89
N LEU A 28 2.28 -3.25 -3.65
CA LEU A 28 0.97 -2.66 -3.34
C LEU A 28 0.83 -1.27 -3.99
N LEU A 29 1.78 -0.37 -3.74
CA LEU A 29 1.73 1.00 -4.27
C LEU A 29 1.74 1.02 -5.80
N SER A 30 2.52 0.14 -6.43
CA SER A 30 2.54 0.02 -7.89
C SER A 30 1.20 -0.48 -8.43
N TYR A 31 0.54 -1.40 -7.72
CA TYR A 31 -0.81 -1.82 -8.09
C TYR A 31 -1.82 -0.68 -7.95
N ILE A 32 -1.80 0.03 -6.81
CA ILE A 32 -2.66 1.19 -6.55
C ILE A 32 -2.46 2.29 -7.61
N ASP A 33 -1.22 2.57 -8.02
CA ASP A 33 -0.92 3.51 -9.12
C ASP A 33 -1.51 3.04 -10.45
N SER A 34 -1.51 1.73 -10.71
CA SER A 34 -2.00 1.16 -11.98
C SER A 34 -3.54 1.22 -12.12
N ILE A 35 -4.27 1.18 -11.00
CA ILE A 35 -5.73 1.32 -10.98
C ILE A 35 -6.19 2.77 -10.74
N ALA A 36 -5.25 3.68 -10.46
CA ALA A 36 -5.56 5.07 -10.17
C ALA A 36 -6.11 5.80 -11.41
N PRO A 37 -6.93 6.85 -11.21
CA PRO A 37 -7.43 7.67 -12.30
C PRO A 37 -6.35 8.14 -13.27
N ASN A 38 -6.62 8.19 -14.58
CA ASN A 38 -5.65 8.71 -15.57
C ASN A 38 -5.54 10.23 -15.55
N ASN A 39 -6.62 10.93 -15.16
CA ASN A 39 -6.60 12.37 -14.97
C ASN A 39 -5.74 12.73 -13.76
N GLU A 40 -4.77 13.63 -13.92
CA GLU A 40 -3.79 13.98 -12.88
C GLU A 40 -4.42 14.52 -11.60
N VAL A 41 -5.43 15.39 -11.72
CA VAL A 41 -6.13 15.98 -10.56
C VAL A 41 -6.90 14.90 -9.81
N ALA A 42 -7.67 14.08 -10.52
CA ALA A 42 -8.41 12.96 -9.93
C ALA A 42 -7.46 11.92 -9.31
N ARG A 43 -6.32 11.66 -9.94
CA ARG A 43 -5.28 10.76 -9.43
C ARG A 43 -4.70 11.24 -8.11
N HIS A 44 -4.37 12.53 -8.04
CA HIS A 44 -3.86 13.15 -6.83
C HIS A 44 -4.89 13.07 -5.69
N GLN A 45 -6.16 13.41 -5.98
CA GLN A 45 -7.24 13.29 -5.01
C GLN A 45 -7.42 11.84 -4.53
N PHE A 46 -7.39 10.89 -5.46
CA PHE A 46 -7.45 9.46 -5.14
C PHE A 46 -6.31 9.04 -4.19
N PHE A 47 -5.05 9.38 -4.49
CA PHE A 47 -3.93 9.03 -3.62
C PHE A 47 -4.04 9.67 -2.23
N LYS A 48 -4.49 10.92 -2.17
CA LYS A 48 -4.74 11.59 -0.90
C LYS A 48 -5.78 10.84 -0.07
N GLU A 49 -6.95 10.56 -0.65
CA GLU A 49 -8.03 9.86 0.04
C GLU A 49 -7.63 8.43 0.44
N PHE A 50 -6.96 7.70 -0.45
CA PHE A 50 -6.45 6.36 -0.16
C PHE A 50 -5.48 6.34 1.04
N LEU A 51 -4.48 7.24 1.07
CA LEU A 51 -3.52 7.35 2.17
C LEU A 51 -4.15 7.88 3.47
N ASN A 52 -5.29 8.57 3.36
CA ASN A 52 -6.11 9.01 4.48
C ASN A 52 -7.09 7.93 4.98
N GLY A 53 -7.03 6.71 4.42
CA GLY A 53 -7.83 5.57 4.88
C GLY A 53 -9.20 5.47 4.24
N ALA A 54 -9.39 6.00 3.03
CA ALA A 54 -10.62 5.77 2.27
C ALA A 54 -10.90 4.26 2.10
N TYR A 55 -12.15 3.88 2.31
CA TYR A 55 -12.66 2.59 1.86
C TYR A 55 -12.83 2.65 0.33
N VAL A 56 -11.94 2.00 -0.40
CA VAL A 56 -11.95 2.00 -1.86
C VAL A 56 -12.63 0.73 -2.36
N PHE A 57 -13.66 0.88 -3.19
CA PHE A 57 -14.35 -0.23 -3.85
C PHE A 57 -13.97 -0.29 -5.33
N ILE A 58 -13.55 -1.47 -5.77
CA ILE A 58 -13.07 -1.75 -7.12
C ILE A 58 -14.04 -2.75 -7.76
N PRO A 59 -14.89 -2.32 -8.70
CA PRO A 59 -15.96 -3.14 -9.28
C PRO A 59 -15.45 -4.14 -10.35
N ASP A 60 -14.52 -5.00 -9.96
CA ASP A 60 -13.72 -5.85 -10.85
C ASP A 60 -13.99 -7.35 -10.71
N LYS A 61 -15.13 -7.71 -10.09
CA LYS A 61 -15.51 -9.11 -9.82
C LYS A 61 -14.50 -9.89 -8.96
N GLY A 62 -13.64 -9.22 -8.19
CA GLY A 62 -12.68 -9.85 -7.28
C GLY A 62 -11.25 -9.97 -7.82
N GLN A 63 -10.94 -9.43 -9.00
CA GLN A 63 -9.61 -9.56 -9.60
C GLN A 63 -8.49 -8.90 -8.77
N SER A 64 -8.74 -7.74 -8.17
CA SER A 64 -7.80 -7.06 -7.27
C SER A 64 -7.57 -7.89 -6.03
N TYR A 65 -8.65 -8.43 -5.44
CA TYR A 65 -8.57 -9.32 -4.29
C TYR A 65 -7.67 -10.53 -4.58
N ASP A 66 -7.90 -11.23 -5.71
CA ASP A 66 -7.06 -12.37 -6.12
C ASP A 66 -5.60 -11.94 -6.34
N THR A 67 -5.39 -10.75 -6.90
CA THR A 67 -4.04 -10.21 -7.10
C THR A 67 -3.33 -9.98 -5.76
N PHE A 68 -3.99 -9.30 -4.82
CA PHE A 68 -3.42 -9.01 -3.50
C PHE A 68 -3.20 -10.27 -2.67
N SER A 69 -4.14 -11.23 -2.72
CA SER A 69 -4.01 -12.48 -1.97
C SER A 69 -2.82 -13.32 -2.42
N ASN A 70 -2.45 -13.22 -3.70
CA ASN A 70 -1.31 -13.94 -4.27
C ASN A 70 0.02 -13.18 -4.11
N LEU A 71 -0.02 -11.84 -4.00
CA LEU A 71 1.17 -10.99 -3.95
C LEU A 71 2.01 -11.19 -2.69
N ALA A 72 1.36 -11.51 -1.58
CA ALA A 72 1.99 -11.50 -0.26
C ALA A 72 1.56 -12.68 0.61
N GLN A 73 1.28 -13.84 0.02
CA GLN A 73 0.62 -14.98 0.68
C GLN A 73 1.22 -15.34 2.06
N ASP A 74 2.54 -15.34 2.19
CA ASP A 74 3.26 -15.66 3.45
C ASP A 74 3.18 -14.56 4.52
N HIS A 75 2.67 -13.38 4.17
CA HIS A 75 2.57 -12.19 5.02
C HIS A 75 1.12 -11.74 5.27
N LEU A 76 0.14 -12.48 4.75
CA LEU A 76 -1.27 -12.17 4.97
C LEU A 76 -1.74 -12.66 6.34
N ILE A 77 -2.53 -11.82 6.99
CA ILE A 77 -3.19 -12.11 8.26
C ILE A 77 -4.68 -12.23 7.96
N ASN A 78 -5.31 -13.37 8.28
CA ASN A 78 -6.76 -13.51 8.19
C ASN A 78 -7.43 -12.59 9.24
N ARG A 79 -8.44 -11.84 8.82
CA ARG A 79 -9.15 -10.86 9.67
C ARG A 79 -10.64 -11.15 9.85
N ASP A 80 -11.14 -12.31 9.42
CA ASP A 80 -12.56 -12.68 9.44
C ASP A 80 -13.24 -12.50 10.81
N ASN A 81 -12.48 -12.66 11.90
CA ASN A 81 -13.00 -12.58 13.28
C ASN A 81 -12.58 -11.30 14.03
N SER A 82 -11.89 -10.36 13.38
CA SER A 82 -11.24 -9.23 14.06
C SER A 82 -11.44 -7.87 13.40
N SER A 83 -12.01 -7.85 12.20
CA SER A 83 -12.31 -6.62 11.49
C SER A 83 -13.77 -6.24 11.59
N SER A 84 -14.04 -4.94 11.55
CA SER A 84 -15.40 -4.39 11.51
C SER A 84 -16.01 -4.38 10.12
N HIS A 85 -15.22 -4.62 9.06
CA HIS A 85 -15.69 -4.55 7.68
C HIS A 85 -16.29 -5.85 7.20
N ALA A 86 -17.43 -5.78 6.50
CA ALA A 86 -18.05 -6.96 5.92
C ALA A 86 -17.30 -7.39 4.65
N SER A 87 -17.09 -8.70 4.50
CA SER A 87 -16.51 -9.30 3.29
C SER A 87 -17.28 -10.54 2.87
N LEU A 88 -17.42 -10.76 1.56
CA LEU A 88 -18.06 -11.96 1.01
C LEU A 88 -17.13 -13.17 1.05
N ASP A 89 -15.87 -12.93 0.74
CA ASP A 89 -14.76 -13.89 0.84
C ASP A 89 -13.89 -13.55 2.07
N THR A 90 -12.89 -14.38 2.38
CA THR A 90 -11.97 -14.13 3.52
C THR A 90 -11.37 -12.74 3.45
N GLN A 91 -11.38 -12.04 4.58
CA GLN A 91 -10.71 -10.76 4.71
C GLN A 91 -9.25 -10.97 5.09
N TYR A 92 -8.36 -10.26 4.41
CA TYR A 92 -6.94 -10.27 4.70
C TYR A 92 -6.42 -8.89 5.11
N ALA A 93 -5.38 -8.91 5.92
CA ALA A 93 -4.53 -7.77 6.19
C ALA A 93 -3.10 -8.05 5.74
N PHE A 94 -2.44 -7.03 5.22
CA PHE A 94 -0.99 -6.97 5.07
C PHE A 94 -0.45 -5.82 5.95
N ARG A 95 0.66 -6.05 6.64
CA ARG A 95 1.30 -5.04 7.50
C ARG A 95 2.48 -4.39 6.80
N SER A 96 2.41 -3.07 6.68
CA SER A 96 3.47 -2.20 6.21
C SER A 96 4.08 -1.40 7.36
N ASN A 97 5.39 -1.24 7.35
CA ASN A 97 6.06 -0.32 8.28
C ASN A 97 5.83 1.15 7.91
N VAL A 98 5.51 1.43 6.65
CA VAL A 98 5.36 2.80 6.12
C VAL A 98 3.90 3.19 5.94
N LEU A 99 3.09 2.27 5.41
CA LEU A 99 1.69 2.49 5.03
C LEU A 99 0.70 1.97 6.08
N GLY A 100 1.17 1.57 7.26
CA GLY A 100 0.29 1.02 8.30
C GLY A 100 -0.24 -0.36 7.97
N GLU A 101 -1.50 -0.65 8.28
CA GLU A 101 -2.12 -1.93 7.94
C GLU A 101 -3.04 -1.75 6.73
N CYS A 102 -2.91 -2.62 5.73
CA CYS A 102 -3.76 -2.61 4.55
C CYS A 102 -4.76 -3.76 4.67
N LEU A 103 -6.05 -3.42 4.82
CA LEU A 103 -7.15 -4.36 4.82
C LEU A 103 -7.75 -4.48 3.42
N PHE A 104 -8.08 -5.70 3.02
CA PHE A 104 -8.78 -5.94 1.77
C PHE A 104 -9.66 -7.20 1.83
N GLY A 105 -10.67 -7.22 0.97
CA GLY A 105 -11.65 -8.30 0.85
C GLY A 105 -12.48 -8.15 -0.40
N THR A 106 -13.61 -8.85 -0.45
CA THR A 106 -14.59 -8.71 -1.53
C THR A 106 -15.93 -8.23 -0.99
N HIS A 107 -16.66 -7.47 -1.80
CA HIS A 107 -17.96 -6.95 -1.43
C HIS A 107 -18.88 -6.86 -2.65
N GLU A 108 -20.18 -6.68 -2.41
CA GLU A 108 -21.16 -6.45 -3.46
C GLU A 108 -21.90 -5.13 -3.18
N ILE A 109 -21.81 -4.19 -4.12
CA ILE A 109 -22.47 -2.90 -4.04
C ILE A 109 -23.37 -2.75 -5.26
N ASN A 110 -24.66 -2.48 -5.04
CA ASN A 110 -25.64 -2.34 -6.12
C ASN A 110 -25.61 -3.52 -7.11
N SER A 111 -25.54 -4.76 -6.60
CA SER A 111 -25.42 -6.00 -7.38
C SER A 111 -24.16 -6.13 -8.24
N GLN A 112 -23.13 -5.33 -7.96
CA GLN A 112 -21.82 -5.43 -8.58
C GLN A 112 -20.83 -6.01 -7.57
N LYS A 113 -20.38 -7.25 -7.80
CA LYS A 113 -19.28 -7.85 -7.03
C LYS A 113 -17.97 -7.14 -7.38
N GLY A 114 -17.17 -6.85 -6.36
CA GLY A 114 -15.87 -6.23 -6.51
C GLY A 114 -14.95 -6.52 -5.34
N SER A 115 -13.75 -5.98 -5.43
CA SER A 115 -12.76 -5.98 -4.35
C SER A 115 -12.90 -4.69 -3.55
N TRP A 116 -12.53 -4.71 -2.28
CA TRP A 116 -12.35 -3.48 -1.51
C TRP A 116 -10.99 -3.47 -0.82
N ILE A 117 -10.47 -2.27 -0.57
CA ILE A 117 -9.18 -2.05 0.07
C ILE A 117 -9.22 -0.76 0.91
N GLN A 118 -8.53 -0.77 2.05
CA GLN A 118 -8.42 0.36 2.97
C GLN A 118 -7.10 0.32 3.73
N LEU A 119 -6.47 1.49 3.94
CA LEU A 119 -5.35 1.62 4.87
C LEU A 119 -5.85 2.05 6.25
N GLU A 120 -5.31 1.42 7.29
CA GLU A 120 -5.55 1.79 8.69
C GLU A 120 -4.34 2.53 9.26
N ALA A 121 -4.61 3.54 10.09
CA ALA A 121 -3.59 4.33 10.78
C ALA A 121 -2.69 3.49 11.71
N TYR A 122 -3.22 2.41 12.28
CA TYR A 122 -2.54 1.59 13.28
C TYR A 122 -2.71 0.11 12.98
N HIS A 123 -1.64 -0.66 13.18
CA HIS A 123 -1.69 -2.13 13.13
C HIS A 123 -2.51 -2.68 14.27
N THR A 124 -3.21 -3.78 14.04
CA THR A 124 -3.89 -4.51 15.12
C THR A 124 -2.90 -5.41 15.87
N ASN A 125 -1.98 -4.79 16.61
CA ASN A 125 -1.10 -5.46 17.56
C ASN A 125 -1.33 -4.90 18.98
N TYR A 126 -0.95 -5.67 20.00
CA TYR A 126 -1.21 -5.30 21.41
C TYR A 126 -0.61 -3.94 21.81
N ALA A 127 0.53 -3.55 21.22
CA ALA A 127 1.17 -2.28 21.54
C ALA A 127 0.40 -1.08 20.98
N GLN A 128 -0.28 -1.25 19.85
CA GLN A 128 -1.05 -0.20 19.17
C GLN A 128 -2.56 -0.29 19.43
N LEU A 129 -3.04 -1.31 20.14
CA LEU A 129 -4.44 -1.49 20.47
C LEU A 129 -5.09 -0.24 21.11
N PRO A 130 -4.46 0.50 22.04
CA PRO A 130 -5.06 1.71 22.58
C PRO A 130 -5.28 2.79 21.51
N ALA A 131 -4.33 2.97 20.59
CA ALA A 131 -4.44 3.92 19.49
C ALA A 131 -5.53 3.48 18.49
N HIS A 132 -5.59 2.19 18.19
CA HIS A 132 -6.64 1.60 17.34
C HIS A 132 -8.05 1.75 17.96
N MET A 133 -8.19 1.62 19.28
CA MET A 133 -9.45 1.90 19.97
C MET A 133 -9.84 3.39 19.90
N MET A 134 -8.87 4.30 19.93
CA MET A 134 -9.13 5.74 19.78
C MET A 134 -9.60 6.08 18.37
N THR A 135 -9.02 5.47 17.33
CA THR A 135 -9.51 5.66 15.94
C THR A 135 -10.89 5.06 15.73
N TYR A 136 -11.20 3.94 16.39
CA TYR A 136 -12.56 3.40 16.38
C TYR A 136 -13.56 4.35 17.06
N ALA A 137 -13.21 4.90 18.23
CA ALA A 137 -14.04 5.90 18.89
C ALA A 137 -14.23 7.15 18.02
N TRP A 138 -13.17 7.60 17.32
CA TRP A 138 -13.24 8.69 16.35
C TRP A 138 -14.23 8.38 15.24
N TYR A 139 -14.11 7.22 14.59
CA TYR A 139 -15.03 6.76 13.56
C TYR A 139 -16.49 6.76 14.03
N VAL A 140 -16.77 6.26 15.24
CA VAL A 140 -18.13 6.27 15.80
C VAL A 140 -18.67 7.69 15.99
N MET A 141 -17.81 8.67 16.31
CA MET A 141 -18.23 10.07 16.52
C MET A 141 -18.36 10.87 15.21
N THR A 142 -17.46 10.68 14.24
CA THR A 142 -17.36 11.52 13.04
C THR A 142 -17.91 10.85 11.79
N GLY A 143 -17.96 9.52 11.77
CA GLY A 143 -18.22 8.73 10.56
C GLY A 143 -17.07 8.77 9.56
N GLU A 144 -15.84 9.11 9.99
CA GLU A 144 -14.66 9.15 9.13
C GLU A 144 -13.69 7.99 9.44
N ASN A 145 -13.11 7.42 8.40
CA ASN A 145 -12.02 6.46 8.53
C ASN A 145 -10.70 7.16 8.87
N SER A 146 -9.76 6.42 9.47
CA SER A 146 -8.42 6.92 9.82
C SER A 146 -7.35 6.08 9.13
N GLY A 147 -6.59 6.70 8.23
CA GLY A 147 -5.43 6.11 7.58
C GLY A 147 -4.10 6.67 8.10
N PRO A 148 -2.97 6.19 7.55
CA PRO A 148 -1.63 6.61 7.97
C PRO A 148 -1.38 8.13 7.87
N MET A 149 -2.06 8.81 6.95
CA MET A 149 -1.79 10.21 6.61
C MET A 149 -2.91 11.18 6.99
N GLY A 150 -4.00 10.70 7.59
CA GLY A 150 -5.13 11.55 7.97
C GLY A 150 -6.43 10.79 8.09
N THR A 151 -7.55 11.49 7.90
CA THR A 151 -8.89 10.92 7.90
C THR A 151 -9.55 11.07 6.53
N SER A 152 -10.44 10.13 6.21
CA SER A 152 -11.22 10.13 4.98
C SER A 152 -12.71 9.96 5.28
N ALA A 153 -13.55 10.72 4.57
CA ALA A 153 -15.00 10.60 4.64
C ALA A 153 -15.55 9.41 3.82
N PHE A 154 -14.69 8.69 3.08
CA PHE A 154 -15.09 7.52 2.32
C PHE A 154 -15.01 6.28 3.20
N THR A 155 -16.17 5.80 3.63
CA THR A 155 -16.34 4.63 4.52
C THR A 155 -17.03 3.48 3.80
N GLU A 156 -17.19 2.34 4.46
CA GLU A 156 -17.93 1.20 3.90
C GLU A 156 -19.36 1.58 3.45
N ALA A 157 -20.03 2.48 4.18
CA ALA A 157 -21.36 2.97 3.83
C ALA A 157 -21.37 3.96 2.64
N LYS A 158 -20.24 4.63 2.38
CA LYS A 158 -20.07 5.60 1.29
C LYS A 158 -18.66 5.45 0.70
N PRO A 159 -18.42 4.38 -0.07
CA PRO A 159 -17.07 4.04 -0.51
C PRO A 159 -16.61 4.94 -1.66
N LEU A 160 -15.29 5.05 -1.81
CA LEU A 160 -14.68 5.62 -3.00
C LEU A 160 -14.70 4.55 -4.10
N ILE A 161 -15.65 4.67 -5.04
CA ILE A 161 -15.83 3.68 -6.10
C ILE A 161 -14.91 4.02 -7.28
N LEU A 162 -13.96 3.14 -7.57
CA LEU A 162 -13.14 3.19 -8.79
C LEU A 162 -13.94 2.58 -9.94
N THR A 163 -15.00 3.24 -10.40
CA THR A 163 -15.55 2.90 -11.71
C THR A 163 -14.47 3.13 -12.76
N HIS A 164 -14.30 2.21 -13.71
CA HIS A 164 -13.52 2.49 -14.93
C HIS A 164 -13.86 3.91 -15.40
N LEU A 165 -12.88 4.82 -15.33
CA LEU A 165 -13.03 6.21 -15.71
C LEU A 165 -13.15 6.34 -17.22
N LEU A 166 -14.25 5.81 -17.75
CA LEU A 166 -14.84 6.27 -18.98
C LEU A 166 -15.69 7.49 -18.60
N GLU A 167 -15.18 8.66 -18.99
CA GLU A 167 -15.99 9.83 -19.33
C GLU A 167 -16.73 10.54 -18.18
N VAL A 168 -16.04 10.87 -17.10
CA VAL A 168 -16.46 12.06 -16.33
C VAL A 168 -16.01 13.29 -17.10
N GLU A 169 -16.89 13.85 -17.93
CA GLU A 169 -16.76 15.23 -18.40
C GLU A 169 -16.80 16.15 -17.17
N ILE A 170 -15.64 16.51 -16.64
CA ILE A 170 -15.56 17.53 -15.60
C ILE A 170 -15.88 18.87 -16.28
N PRO A 171 -16.95 19.60 -15.91
CA PRO A 171 -17.14 20.95 -16.39
C PRO A 171 -15.96 21.79 -15.94
N VAL A 172 -15.15 22.22 -16.91
CA VAL A 172 -13.95 23.03 -16.71
C VAL A 172 -14.37 24.44 -16.33
N GLU A 173 -14.67 24.64 -15.05
CA GLU A 173 -14.53 25.95 -14.39
C GLU A 173 -13.67 25.79 -13.13
N LEU A 174 -12.49 25.19 -13.28
CA LEU A 174 -11.41 25.39 -12.31
C LEU A 174 -10.62 26.62 -12.74
N ASN A 175 -11.01 27.76 -12.19
CA ASN A 175 -10.24 29.00 -12.21
C ASN A 175 -9.00 28.83 -11.30
N LEU A 176 -8.02 28.07 -11.79
CA LEU A 176 -6.71 27.93 -11.16
C LEU A 176 -5.98 29.26 -11.32
N GLN A 177 -6.09 30.11 -10.30
CA GLN A 177 -5.15 31.22 -10.14
C GLN A 177 -3.73 30.62 -10.04
N PRO A 178 -2.75 31.17 -10.76
CA PRO A 178 -1.38 30.64 -10.76
C PRO A 178 -0.83 30.66 -9.34
N ILE A 179 -0.43 29.48 -8.86
CA ILE A 179 0.27 29.34 -7.59
C ILE A 179 1.58 30.12 -7.70
N CYS A 180 1.72 31.07 -6.78
CA CYS A 180 2.88 31.93 -6.56
C CYS A 180 4.21 31.20 -6.85
N THR A 181 5.03 31.80 -7.71
CA THR A 181 6.45 31.47 -7.87
C THR A 181 7.13 31.55 -6.51
N VAL A 182 7.54 30.39 -5.98
CA VAL A 182 8.36 30.32 -4.78
C VAL A 182 9.75 30.83 -5.16
N GLU A 183 10.17 31.96 -4.58
CA GLU A 183 11.55 32.42 -4.73
C GLU A 183 12.52 31.39 -4.10
N PRO A 184 13.70 31.16 -4.71
CA PRO A 184 14.67 30.21 -4.18
C PRO A 184 15.16 30.67 -2.80
N LEU A 185 15.05 29.78 -1.82
CA LEU A 185 15.62 29.95 -0.50
C LEU A 185 17.16 29.94 -0.63
N VAL A 186 17.79 31.10 -0.45
CA VAL A 186 19.25 31.21 -0.36
C VAL A 186 19.68 30.70 1.02
N ILE A 187 20.23 29.48 1.06
CA ILE A 187 20.91 28.95 2.25
C ILE A 187 22.36 29.40 2.18
N SER A 188 22.67 30.52 2.85
CA SER A 188 24.05 30.88 3.19
C SER A 188 24.33 30.51 4.64
N ASP A 189 25.35 29.67 4.82
CA ASP A 189 26.16 29.47 6.02
C ASP A 189 25.51 28.79 7.23
N ILE A 190 25.50 27.45 7.19
CA ILE A 190 25.54 26.62 8.40
C ILE A 190 26.92 25.98 8.46
N LEU A 191 27.81 26.56 9.27
CA LEU A 191 29.04 25.92 9.73
C LEU A 191 28.65 24.74 10.62
N PHE A 192 28.98 23.51 10.22
CA PHE A 192 28.99 22.36 11.11
C PHE A 192 30.37 22.21 11.74
N ASP A 193 30.41 22.35 13.06
CA ASP A 193 31.56 22.07 13.90
C ASP A 193 31.74 20.56 14.00
N SER A 194 32.82 20.05 13.41
CA SER A 194 33.13 18.62 13.33
C SER A 194 34.16 18.26 14.39
N ASP A 195 33.72 18.09 15.64
CA ASP A 195 34.54 17.43 16.65
C ASP A 195 33.66 16.70 17.68
N SER A 196 34.14 15.51 18.07
CA SER A 196 33.61 14.61 19.11
C SER A 196 32.55 13.57 18.71
N LEU A 197 32.99 12.49 18.05
CA LEU A 197 32.42 11.16 18.35
C LEU A 197 33.55 10.10 18.35
N SER A 198 33.84 9.58 19.54
CA SER A 198 34.73 8.44 19.76
C SER A 198 34.02 7.14 19.36
N PRO A 199 34.67 6.18 18.68
CA PRO A 199 34.08 4.88 18.39
C PRO A 199 34.10 3.98 19.64
N MET A 200 32.92 3.52 20.07
CA MET A 200 32.75 2.38 20.97
C MET A 200 33.07 1.07 20.24
N TYR A 201 33.85 0.21 20.90
CA TYR A 201 34.13 -1.16 20.46
C TYR A 201 32.87 -2.03 20.44
N PRO A 202 32.69 -2.91 19.44
CA PRO A 202 31.75 -4.03 19.55
C PRO A 202 32.42 -5.24 20.23
N LEU A 203 31.72 -5.78 21.24
CA LEU A 203 31.94 -7.09 21.84
C LEU A 203 31.63 -8.19 20.81
N GLN A 204 32.61 -9.05 20.54
CA GLN A 204 32.42 -10.32 19.84
C GLN A 204 31.67 -11.30 20.74
N ILE A 205 30.60 -11.90 20.24
CA ILE A 205 29.97 -13.08 20.82
C ILE A 205 30.07 -14.17 19.76
N ASP A 206 30.97 -15.12 20.01
CA ASP A 206 31.08 -16.37 19.27
C ASP A 206 29.93 -17.29 19.71
N ASN A 207 29.15 -17.79 18.75
CA ASN A 207 28.25 -18.91 18.96
C ASN A 207 28.47 -19.91 17.82
N GLU A 208 29.40 -20.84 18.06
CA GLU A 208 29.48 -22.09 17.33
C GLU A 208 28.40 -23.03 17.85
N ASN A 209 27.54 -23.54 16.96
CA ASN A 209 26.97 -24.88 17.14
C ASN A 209 26.58 -25.52 15.80
N HIS A 210 27.11 -26.72 15.63
CA HIS A 210 26.86 -27.71 14.58
C HIS A 210 25.38 -28.04 14.38
N THR A 211 24.98 -28.48 13.18
CA THR A 211 24.69 -29.90 12.87
C THR A 211 24.28 -30.07 11.39
N GLN A 212 24.93 -31.02 10.70
CA GLN A 212 24.57 -31.54 9.37
C GLN A 212 23.48 -32.62 9.47
N THR A 213 22.57 -32.69 8.51
CA THR A 213 21.78 -33.91 8.16
C THR A 213 21.26 -33.76 6.72
N THR A 214 21.91 -34.43 5.76
CA THR A 214 21.44 -35.61 4.98
C THR A 214 20.15 -35.46 4.19
N SER A 215 20.32 -35.55 2.86
CA SER A 215 19.32 -35.57 1.80
C SER A 215 18.64 -36.93 1.62
N THR A 216 17.42 -36.93 1.07
CA THR A 216 16.79 -38.07 0.38
C THR A 216 15.81 -37.51 -0.68
N PRO A 217 15.72 -38.10 -1.90
CA PRO A 217 15.00 -37.48 -3.01
C PRO A 217 13.52 -37.86 -3.02
N GLU A 218 12.66 -36.94 -3.45
CA GLU A 218 11.23 -37.19 -3.65
C GLU A 218 10.85 -37.08 -5.14
N ILE A 219 10.02 -38.03 -5.54
CA ILE A 219 9.66 -38.41 -6.91
C ILE A 219 8.46 -37.57 -7.38
N THR A 220 8.59 -36.96 -8.56
CA THR A 220 7.53 -36.18 -9.22
C THR A 220 6.52 -37.08 -9.94
N PRO A 221 5.20 -36.87 -9.80
CA PRO A 221 4.21 -37.33 -10.77
C PRO A 221 3.92 -36.24 -11.84
N PRO A 222 3.52 -36.63 -13.06
CA PRO A 222 3.22 -35.68 -14.13
C PRO A 222 1.83 -35.09 -13.96
N MET A 223 1.70 -33.77 -14.09
CA MET A 223 0.41 -33.08 -14.19
C MET A 223 0.29 -32.34 -15.51
N ALA A 224 -0.91 -32.45 -16.07
CA ALA A 224 -1.32 -32.08 -17.40
C ALA A 224 -1.24 -30.56 -17.64
N THR A 225 -0.72 -30.20 -18.81
CA THR A 225 -0.66 -28.84 -19.31
C THR A 225 -2.05 -28.44 -19.81
N SER A 226 -2.72 -27.55 -19.08
CA SER A 226 -3.74 -26.68 -19.67
C SER A 226 -3.17 -25.27 -19.69
N VAL A 227 -2.99 -24.74 -20.90
CA VAL A 227 -2.49 -23.38 -21.12
C VAL A 227 -3.69 -22.44 -21.01
N VAL A 228 -3.89 -21.91 -19.80
CA VAL A 228 -4.62 -20.65 -19.63
C VAL A 228 -3.55 -19.56 -19.62
N ILE A 229 -3.57 -18.70 -20.63
CA ILE A 229 -2.75 -17.49 -20.64
C ILE A 229 -3.38 -16.55 -19.60
N SER A 230 -2.87 -16.59 -18.37
CA SER A 230 -3.22 -15.65 -17.30
C SER A 230 -2.20 -14.51 -17.26
N ASP A 231 -2.65 -13.34 -16.82
CA ASP A 231 -1.89 -12.08 -16.60
C ASP A 231 -0.68 -12.19 -15.64
N HIS A 232 -0.28 -13.40 -15.26
CA HIS A 232 0.88 -13.70 -14.43
C HIS A 232 2.20 -13.19 -15.06
N ALA A 233 2.27 -13.08 -16.39
CA ALA A 233 3.43 -12.52 -17.08
C ALA A 233 3.63 -11.01 -16.79
N VAL A 234 2.54 -10.25 -16.64
CA VAL A 234 2.62 -8.81 -16.34
C VAL A 234 3.10 -8.58 -14.92
N LEU A 235 2.60 -9.35 -13.94
CA LEU A 235 3.04 -9.25 -12.55
C LEU A 235 4.48 -9.74 -12.34
N GLN A 236 4.89 -10.83 -12.99
CA GLN A 236 6.29 -11.26 -12.97
C GLN A 236 7.20 -10.21 -13.59
N GLN A 237 6.76 -9.54 -14.66
CA GLN A 237 7.51 -8.43 -15.26
C GLN A 237 7.60 -7.21 -14.34
N ILE A 238 6.51 -6.85 -13.64
CA ILE A 238 6.50 -5.77 -12.64
C ILE A 238 7.41 -6.12 -11.46
N LEU A 239 7.31 -7.33 -10.90
CA LEU A 239 8.18 -7.79 -9.81
C LEU A 239 9.65 -7.82 -10.22
N LEU A 240 9.99 -8.37 -11.41
CA LEU A 240 11.37 -8.37 -11.91
C LEU A 240 11.92 -6.95 -12.10
N GLN A 241 11.11 -6.03 -12.63
CA GLN A 241 11.51 -4.64 -12.86
C GLN A 241 11.69 -3.88 -11.55
N THR A 242 10.88 -4.18 -10.54
CA THR A 242 10.96 -3.53 -9.22
C THR A 242 12.20 -4.01 -8.46
N THR A 243 12.50 -5.31 -8.46
CA THR A 243 13.71 -5.87 -7.83
C THR A 243 14.98 -5.35 -8.48
N GLN A 244 15.04 -5.26 -9.82
CA GLN A 244 16.19 -4.67 -10.52
C GLN A 244 16.36 -3.17 -10.26
N THR A 245 15.30 -2.44 -9.94
CA THR A 245 15.41 -0.99 -9.64
C THR A 245 15.95 -0.75 -8.23
N ILE A 246 15.68 -1.65 -7.28
CA ILE A 246 16.19 -1.57 -5.90
C ILE A 246 17.70 -1.89 -5.83
N GLU A 247 18.22 -2.75 -6.71
CA GLU A 247 19.65 -3.10 -6.72
C GLU A 247 20.57 -2.02 -7.36
N PHE A 248 20.00 -0.98 -7.99
CA PHE A 248 20.77 0.04 -8.74
C PHE A 248 20.66 1.47 -8.17
N ILE A 249 20.07 1.65 -6.98
CA ILE A 249 20.06 2.91 -6.21
C ILE A 249 20.88 2.71 -4.94
#